data_AF-A0A502IGW9-F1
#
_entry.id   AF-A0A502IGW9-F1
#
_cell.length_a   1.000
_cell.length_b   1.000
_cell.length_c   1.000
_cell.angle_alpha   90.00
_cell.angle_beta   90.00
_cell.angle_gamma   90.00
#
_symmetry.space_group_name_H-M   'P 1'
#
loop_
_entity.id
_entity.type
_entity.pdbx_description
1 polymer ?
#
loop_
_entity_poly.entity_id
_entity_poly.type
_entity_poly.pdbx_seq_one_letter_code
_entity_poly.pdbx_strand_id
1 'polypeptide(L)'
;MGSLGRQRHVVLAVPQYSVLKTLLEGTDMLAVVPDYVAKAMTRQGGLRADPVPMTLPALDLSMSWSATLDNDPGERWLRSRFSH
;
A
#
# COMPACT_ATOMS: atom_id res chain seq x y z
N MET A 1 6.75 -14.14 -8.65
CA MET A 1 6.82 -13.74 -10.08
C MET A 1 7.55 -14.75 -10.97
N GLY A 2 8.58 -15.47 -10.49
CA GLY A 2 9.23 -16.55 -11.26
C GLY A 2 8.31 -17.70 -11.68
N SER A 3 7.18 -17.92 -10.99
CA SER A 3 6.19 -18.96 -11.30
C SER A 3 5.20 -18.64 -12.43
N LEU A 4 5.19 -17.40 -12.95
CA LEU A 4 4.26 -16.97 -14.01
C LEU A 4 4.94 -16.82 -15.39
N GLY A 5 6.22 -17.19 -15.52
CA GLY A 5 6.99 -17.03 -16.76
C GLY A 5 7.19 -15.57 -17.22
N ARG A 6 6.82 -14.58 -16.40
CA ARG A 6 6.99 -13.15 -16.68
C ARG A 6 8.24 -12.61 -16.00
N GLN A 7 9.08 -11.92 -16.76
CA GLN A 7 10.22 -11.19 -16.22
C GLN A 7 9.79 -9.76 -15.84
N ARG A 8 10.05 -9.38 -14.59
CA ARG A 8 9.87 -8.00 -14.13
C ARG A 8 11.15 -7.22 -14.41
N HIS A 9 11.08 -6.23 -15.28
CA HIS A 9 12.16 -5.26 -15.41
C HIS A 9 12.06 -4.23 -14.29
N VAL A 10 12.96 -4.32 -13.30
CA VAL A 10 12.95 -3.43 -12.15
C VAL A 10 13.83 -2.21 -12.47
N VAL A 11 13.18 -1.07 -12.71
CA VAL A 11 13.85 0.20 -13.04
C VAL A 11 14.25 0.96 -11.77
N LEU A 12 13.45 0.86 -10.69
CA LEU A 12 13.69 1.56 -9.44
C LEU A 12 13.13 0.79 -8.24
N ALA A 13 13.83 0.87 -7.11
CA ALA A 13 13.33 0.48 -5.79
C ALA A 13 13.26 1.71 -4.89
N VAL A 14 12.09 1.99 -4.32
CA VAL A 14 11.86 3.14 -3.43
C VAL A 14 11.49 2.67 -2.04
N PRO A 15 11.99 3.32 -0.97
CA PRO A 15 11.67 2.92 0.39
C PRO A 15 10.29 3.41 0.87
N GLN A 16 9.68 4.37 0.15
CA GLN A 16 8.44 5.02 0.56
C GLN A 16 7.55 5.33 -0.65
N TYR A 17 6.23 5.24 -0.46
CA TYR A 17 5.25 5.51 -1.53
C TYR A 17 5.08 7.00 -1.88
N SER A 18 5.54 7.92 -1.02
CA SER A 18 5.39 9.37 -1.23
C SER A 18 5.99 9.87 -2.55
N VAL A 19 7.16 9.34 -2.92
CA VAL A 19 7.89 9.73 -4.15
C VAL A 19 7.36 8.99 -5.37
N LEU A 20 6.67 7.85 -5.19
CA LEU A 20 6.25 6.98 -6.27
C LEU A 20 5.30 7.68 -7.25
N LYS A 21 4.42 8.58 -6.78
CA LYS A 21 3.51 9.34 -7.65
C LYS A 21 4.28 10.16 -8.69
N THR A 22 5.22 10.97 -8.22
CA THR A 22 6.04 11.84 -9.07
C THR A 22 6.91 11.05 -10.04
N LEU A 23 7.34 9.85 -9.67
CA LEU A 23 8.12 8.98 -10.55
C LEU A 23 7.28 8.34 -11.64
N LEU A 24 6.03 7.99 -11.36
CA LEU A 24 5.13 7.35 -12.32
C LEU A 24 4.56 8.35 -13.32
N GLU A 25 4.18 9.54 -12.86
CA GLU A 25 3.59 10.58 -13.71
C GLU A 25 4.49 10.92 -14.90
N GLY A 26 3.93 10.83 -16.12
CA GLY A 26 4.67 11.13 -17.35
C GLY A 26 5.66 10.04 -17.79
N THR A 27 5.58 8.84 -17.23
CA THR A 27 6.43 7.69 -17.61
C THR A 27 5.59 6.46 -17.97
N ASP A 28 6.19 5.50 -18.66
CA ASP A 28 5.58 4.20 -18.94
C ASP A 28 5.82 3.17 -17.81
N MET A 29 6.20 3.64 -16.62
CA MET A 29 6.43 2.77 -15.47
C MET A 29 5.12 2.33 -14.82
N LEU A 30 5.14 1.12 -14.26
CA LEU A 30 4.02 0.56 -13.51
C LEU A 30 4.49 0.14 -12.12
N ALA A 31 3.61 0.27 -11.14
CA ALA A 31 3.86 -0.18 -9.77
C ALA A 31 2.69 -1.01 -9.25
N VAL A 32 3.02 -2.04 -8.47
CA VAL A 32 2.04 -2.79 -7.68
C VAL A 32 2.13 -2.27 -6.25
N VAL A 33 1.01 -1.75 -5.74
CA VAL A 33 0.89 -1.15 -4.41
C VAL A 33 -0.39 -1.63 -3.72
N PRO A 34 -0.49 -1.53 -2.39
CA PRO A 34 -1.75 -1.75 -1.69
C PRO A 34 -2.87 -0.83 -2.22
N ASP A 35 -4.11 -1.28 -2.11
CA ASP A 35 -5.29 -0.59 -2.65
C ASP A 35 -5.48 0.82 -2.08
N TYR A 36 -5.20 1.02 -0.78
CA TYR A 36 -5.27 2.32 -0.13
C TYR A 36 -4.23 3.32 -0.68
N VAL A 37 -3.05 2.83 -1.08
CA VAL A 37 -2.01 3.66 -1.74
C VAL A 37 -2.47 4.05 -3.13
N ALA A 38 -2.97 3.08 -3.91
CA ALA A 38 -3.50 3.33 -5.24
C ALA A 38 -4.63 4.38 -5.21
N LYS A 39 -5.60 4.21 -4.30
CA LYS A 39 -6.70 5.17 -4.08
C LYS A 39 -6.18 6.57 -3.72
N ALA A 40 -5.18 6.66 -2.84
CA ALA A 40 -4.60 7.93 -2.44
C ALA A 40 -3.91 8.65 -3.61
N MET A 41 -3.20 7.92 -4.48
CA MET A 41 -2.48 8.47 -5.62
C MET A 41 -3.42 8.93 -6.74
N THR A 42 -4.46 8.15 -7.05
CA THR A 42 -5.40 8.48 -8.14
C THR A 42 -6.32 9.65 -7.80
N ARG A 43 -6.52 9.99 -6.52
CA ARG A 43 -7.36 11.11 -6.09
C ARG A 43 -6.97 12.47 -6.66
N GLN A 44 -5.68 12.67 -6.96
CA GLN A 44 -5.17 13.93 -7.50
C GLN A 44 -5.08 13.95 -9.02
N GLY A 45 -5.59 12.92 -9.71
CA GLY A 45 -5.44 12.76 -11.16
C GLY A 45 -4.01 12.36 -11.57
N GLY A 46 -3.76 12.28 -12.87
CA GLY A 46 -2.45 11.94 -13.44
C GLY A 46 -2.07 10.45 -13.44
N LEU A 47 -2.77 9.64 -12.64
CA LEU A 47 -2.58 8.19 -12.55
C LEU A 47 -3.91 7.43 -12.57
N ARG A 48 -3.85 6.17 -12.98
CA ARG A 48 -4.95 5.20 -12.95
C ARG A 48 -4.51 3.96 -12.17
N ALA A 49 -5.46 3.32 -11.49
CA ALA A 49 -5.26 2.04 -10.83
C ALA A 49 -6.12 0.96 -11.49
N ASP A 50 -5.54 -0.22 -11.68
CA ASP A 50 -6.20 -1.40 -12.23
C ASP A 50 -5.98 -2.61 -11.33
N PRO A 51 -6.90 -3.61 -11.35
CA PRO A 51 -6.66 -4.89 -10.70
C PRO A 51 -5.38 -5.54 -11.22
N VAL A 52 -4.58 -6.09 -10.30
CA VAL A 52 -3.39 -6.85 -10.66
C VAL A 52 -3.83 -8.13 -11.40
N PRO A 53 -3.27 -8.44 -12.59
CA PRO A 53 -3.72 -9.55 -13.44
C PRO A 53 -3.20 -10.92 -12.96
N MET A 54 -2.98 -11.08 -11.66
CA MET A 54 -2.50 -12.30 -11.03
C MET A 54 -2.91 -12.33 -9.56
N THR A 55 -3.08 -13.52 -9.00
CA THR A 55 -3.34 -13.69 -7.58
C THR A 55 -2.12 -13.26 -6.78
N LEU A 56 -2.34 -12.34 -5.85
CA LEU A 56 -1.36 -11.93 -4.85
C LEU A 56 -1.76 -12.54 -3.50
N PRO A 57 -0.79 -12.88 -2.63
CA PRO A 57 -1.10 -13.19 -1.25
C PRO A 57 -1.79 -11.98 -0.60
N ALA A 58 -2.77 -12.24 0.26
CA ALA A 58 -3.39 -11.19 1.05
C ALA A 58 -2.35 -10.55 1.97
N LEU A 59 -2.48 -9.24 2.17
CA LEU A 59 -1.67 -8.49 3.13
C LEU A 59 -2.50 -8.29 4.40
N ASP A 60 -2.09 -8.94 5.49
CA ASP A 60 -2.72 -8.74 6.79
C ASP A 60 -2.14 -7.49 7.46
N LEU A 61 -3.00 -6.49 7.68
CA LEU A 61 -2.64 -5.30 8.44
C LEU A 61 -3.05 -5.49 9.90
N SER A 62 -2.07 -5.58 10.79
CA SER A 62 -2.28 -5.73 12.23
C SER A 62 -1.91 -4.48 12.99
N MET A 63 -2.62 -4.21 14.09
CA MET A 63 -2.29 -3.15 15.03
C MET A 63 -1.56 -3.74 16.23
N SER A 64 -0.48 -3.10 16.67
CA SER A 64 0.33 -3.54 17.80
C SER A 64 0.50 -2.40 18.81
N TRP A 65 0.41 -2.72 20.09
CA TRP A 65 0.60 -1.78 21.20
C TRP A 65 1.29 -2.46 22.39
N SER A 66 1.81 -1.67 23.32
CA SER A 66 2.35 -2.19 24.57
C SER A 66 1.23 -2.67 25.49
N ALA A 67 1.41 -3.83 26.13
CA ALA A 67 0.47 -4.35 27.12
C ALA A 67 0.19 -3.36 28.27
N THR A 68 1.15 -2.49 28.60
CA THR A 68 1.00 -1.47 29.64
C THR A 68 -0.04 -0.40 29.30
N LEU A 69 -0.29 -0.18 28.01
CA LEU A 69 -1.24 0.81 27.50
C LEU A 69 -2.62 0.21 27.20
N ASP A 70 -2.81 -1.09 27.47
CA ASP A 70 -4.04 -1.77 27.07
C ASP A 70 -5.29 -1.23 27.77
N ASN A 71 -5.13 -0.75 29.01
CA ASN A 71 -6.21 -0.15 29.79
C ASN A 71 -6.23 1.38 29.74
N ASP A 72 -5.31 2.02 29.01
CA ASP A 72 -5.33 3.47 28.86
C ASP A 72 -6.61 3.91 28.11
N PRO A 73 -7.42 4.82 28.68
CA PRO A 73 -8.67 5.24 28.04
C PRO A 73 -8.48 5.89 26.67
N GLY A 74 -7.38 6.63 26.46
CA GLY A 74 -7.06 7.29 25.20
C GLY A 74 -6.70 6.28 24.11
N GLU A 75 -5.86 5.31 24.44
CA GLU A 75 -5.48 4.20 23.54
C GLU A 75 -6.67 3.29 23.21
N ARG A 76 -7.53 2.99 24.20
CA ARG A 76 -8.78 2.25 23.95
C ARG A 76 -9.72 3.03 23.03
N TRP A 77 -9.87 4.33 23.26
CA TRP A 77 -10.66 5.19 22.39
C TRP A 77 -10.11 5.20 20.97
N LEU A 78 -8.79 5.35 20.79
CA LEU A 78 -8.18 5.38 19.47
C LEU A 78 -8.33 4.04 18.74
N ARG A 79 -8.05 2.91 19.41
CA ARG A 79 -8.26 1.56 18.86
C ARG A 79 -9.71 1.34 18.42
N SER A 80 -10.68 1.84 19.18
CA SER A 80 -12.10 1.75 18.84
C SER A 80 -12.46 2.47 17.53
N ARG A 81 -11.65 3.43 17.07
CA ARG A 81 -11.84 4.09 15.76
C ARG A 81 -11.46 3.22 14.59
N PHE A 82 -10.63 2.21 14.80
CA PHE A 82 -10.09 1.34 13.75
C PHE A 82 -10.64 -0.09 13.81
N SER A 83 -11.21 -0.51 14.95
CA SER A 83 -11.91 -1.80 15.09
C SER A 83 -13.37 -1.67 14.63
N HIS A 84 -13.63 -1.94 13.36
CA HIS A 84 -14.99 -2.24 12.85
C HIS A 84 -15.02 -3.67 12.34
#